data_AF-A0A2X2I998-F1
#
_entry.id   AF-A0A2X2I998-F1
#
_cell.length_a   1.000
_cell.length_b   1.000
_cell.length_c   1.000
_cell.angle_alpha   90.00
_cell.angle_beta   90.00
_cell.angle_gamma   90.00
#
_symmetry.space_group_name_H-M   'P 1'
#
loop_
_entity.id
_entity.type
_entity.pdbx_description
1 polymer ?
#
loop_
_entity_poly.entity_id
_entity_poly.type
_entity_poly.pdbx_seq_one_letter_code
_entity_poly.pdbx_strand_id
1 'polypeptide(L)'
;MKRKALVKLITATPELVCDVIPWVNAKAAGILSECRPQPVAEECEYATVDMLPELLVAPPWVINKKKNVIPVFDLPVLPIPAVTDITPRITELISHTDISRFSEIAQYQASQQTLFTDLPLIEKEVMHLIS
;
A
#
# COMPACT_ATOMS: atom_id res chain seq x y z
N MET A 1 -10.92 -0.85 13.77
CA MET A 1 -10.10 -1.46 14.84
C MET A 1 -10.18 -2.99 14.89
N LYS A 2 -11.37 -3.63 14.78
CA LYS A 2 -11.55 -5.09 14.96
C LYS A 2 -10.85 -6.00 13.94
N ARG A 3 -10.77 -5.61 12.66
CA ARG A 3 -10.10 -6.41 11.60
C ARG A 3 -8.63 -6.70 11.91
N LYS A 4 -7.90 -5.71 12.42
CA LYS A 4 -6.46 -5.81 12.72
C LYS A 4 -6.18 -6.75 13.89
N ALA A 5 -7.09 -6.81 14.86
CA ALA A 5 -7.00 -7.73 16.00
C ALA A 5 -7.26 -9.19 15.56
N LEU A 6 -8.26 -9.40 14.70
CA LEU A 6 -8.57 -10.73 14.17
C LEU A 6 -7.42 -11.28 13.33
N VAL A 7 -6.86 -10.48 12.42
CA VAL A 7 -5.69 -10.88 11.62
C VAL A 7 -4.51 -11.22 12.53
N LYS A 8 -4.22 -10.39 13.54
CA LYS A 8 -3.16 -10.68 14.52
C LYS A 8 -3.37 -12.01 15.26
N LEU A 9 -4.61 -12.31 15.66
CA LEU A 9 -4.93 -13.55 16.36
C LEU A 9 -4.79 -14.77 15.44
N ILE A 10 -5.25 -14.67 14.19
CA ILE A 10 -5.10 -15.72 13.18
C ILE A 10 -3.62 -15.98 12.87
N THR A 11 -2.81 -14.92 12.74
CA THR A 11 -1.36 -15.07 12.52
C THR A 11 -0.64 -15.67 13.73
N ALA A 12 -1.06 -15.32 14.95
CA ALA A 12 -0.45 -15.84 16.18
C ALA A 12 -0.87 -17.28 16.50
N THR A 13 -2.07 -17.69 16.10
CA THR A 13 -2.64 -19.01 16.40
C THR A 13 -3.51 -19.47 15.24
N PRO A 14 -2.90 -19.98 14.17
CA PRO A 14 -3.61 -20.25 12.92
C PRO A 14 -4.49 -21.50 12.99
N GLU A 15 -4.30 -22.36 14.00
CA GLU A 15 -5.14 -23.54 14.27
C GLU A 15 -6.58 -23.18 14.67
N LEU A 16 -6.76 -22.04 15.35
CA LEU A 16 -8.06 -21.56 15.83
C LEU A 16 -9.03 -21.24 14.67
N VAL A 17 -8.50 -21.04 13.45
CA VAL A 17 -9.30 -20.82 12.25
C VAL A 17 -10.22 -22.02 11.98
N CYS A 18 -9.74 -23.24 12.20
CA CYS A 18 -10.51 -24.47 12.01
C CYS A 18 -11.73 -24.53 12.95
N ASP A 19 -11.57 -24.05 14.18
CA ASP A 19 -12.62 -24.06 15.19
C ASP A 19 -13.70 -23.01 14.93
N VAL A 20 -13.36 -21.92 14.22
CA VAL A 20 -14.27 -20.79 13.95
C VAL A 20 -15.06 -20.99 12.64
N ILE A 21 -14.53 -21.74 11.66
CA ILE A 21 -15.17 -22.00 10.36
C ILE A 21 -16.63 -22.49 10.47
N PRO A 22 -16.99 -23.43 11.37
CA PRO A 22 -18.36 -23.91 11.50
C PRO A 22 -19.37 -22.86 12.00
N TRP A 23 -18.88 -21.80 12.66
CA TRP A 23 -19.70 -20.78 13.32
C TRP A 23 -19.88 -19.52 12.49
N VAL A 24 -19.23 -19.43 11.32
CA VAL A 24 -19.28 -18.28 10.43
C VAL A 24 -20.10 -18.56 9.18
N ASN A 25 -20.56 -17.51 8.52
CA ASN A 25 -21.28 -17.64 7.25
C ASN A 25 -20.37 -18.20 6.13
N ALA A 26 -20.98 -18.79 5.10
CA ALA A 26 -20.26 -19.43 4.00
C ALA A 26 -19.22 -18.53 3.29
N LYS A 27 -19.51 -17.23 3.15
CA LYS A 27 -18.58 -16.27 2.55
C LYS A 27 -17.35 -16.04 3.43
N ALA A 28 -17.56 -15.92 4.74
CA ALA A 28 -16.48 -15.77 5.72
C ALA A 28 -15.68 -17.07 5.88
N ALA A 29 -16.35 -18.24 5.84
CA ALA A 29 -15.71 -19.54 5.85
C ALA A 29 -14.76 -19.72 4.65
N GLY A 30 -15.17 -19.29 3.44
CA GLY A 30 -14.32 -19.29 2.26
C GLY A 30 -13.03 -18.48 2.45
N ILE A 31 -13.16 -17.23 2.91
CA ILE A 31 -12.01 -16.34 3.17
C ILE A 31 -11.08 -16.93 4.24
N LEU A 32 -11.64 -17.51 5.31
CA LEU A 32 -10.85 -18.15 6.36
C LEU A 32 -10.14 -19.42 5.88
N SER A 33 -10.74 -20.18 4.96
CA SER A 33 -10.14 -21.36 4.37
C SER A 33 -8.94 -21.04 3.47
N GLU A 34 -8.97 -19.91 2.77
CA GLU A 34 -7.82 -19.39 2.00
C GLU A 34 -6.70 -18.91 2.91
N CYS A 35 -7.04 -18.42 4.10
CA CYS A 35 -6.07 -18.01 5.12
C CYS A 35 -5.54 -19.18 5.97
N ARG A 36 -5.97 -20.42 5.69
CA ARG A 36 -5.48 -21.60 6.41
C ARG A 36 -3.97 -21.67 6.23
N PRO A 37 -3.19 -21.88 7.30
CA PRO A 37 -1.76 -22.13 7.15
C PRO A 37 -1.61 -23.36 6.26
N GLN A 38 -1.10 -23.17 5.05
CA GLN A 38 -0.66 -24.31 4.26
C GLN A 38 0.41 -25.02 5.10
N PRO A 39 0.25 -26.32 5.38
CA PRO A 39 1.38 -27.08 5.88
C PRO A 39 2.44 -26.99 4.78
N VAL A 40 3.45 -26.14 5.01
CA VAL A 40 4.65 -26.05 4.19
C VAL A 40 5.39 -27.36 4.45
N ALA A 41 4.92 -28.42 3.80
CA ALA A 41 5.47 -29.76 3.85
C ALA A 41 6.67 -29.91 2.90
N GLU A 42 6.86 -28.93 2.02
CA GLU A 42 8.09 -28.78 1.25
C GLU A 42 9.04 -27.94 2.09
N GLU A 43 10.20 -28.49 2.45
CA GLU A 43 11.33 -27.71 2.94
C GLU A 43 11.69 -26.67 1.87
N CYS A 44 11.06 -25.50 1.93
CA CYS A 44 11.49 -24.38 1.13
C CYS A 44 12.92 -24.04 1.57
N GLU A 45 13.86 -24.08 0.62
CA GLU A 45 15.19 -23.54 0.81
C GLU A 45 15.08 -22.02 0.98
N TYR A 46 14.96 -21.57 2.23
CA TYR A 46 15.02 -20.16 2.56
C TYR A 46 16.49 -19.75 2.65
N ALA A 47 16.81 -18.58 2.10
CA ALA A 47 18.11 -17.96 2.33
C ALA A 47 18.30 -17.77 3.85
N THR A 48 19.30 -18.44 4.40
CA THR A 48 19.74 -18.23 5.78
C THR A 48 20.35 -16.83 5.92
N VAL A 49 20.46 -16.33 7.15
CA VAL A 49 20.93 -14.96 7.41
C VAL A 49 22.31 -14.70 6.78
N ASP A 50 23.17 -15.72 6.68
CA ASP A 50 24.47 -15.68 6.01
C ASP A 50 24.39 -15.64 4.48
N MET A 51 23.29 -16.10 3.88
CA MET A 51 23.03 -16.02 2.44
C MET A 51 22.34 -14.72 2.02
N LEU A 52 21.93 -13.89 2.99
CA LEU A 52 21.32 -12.59 2.72
C LEU A 52 22.40 -11.51 2.57
N PRO A 53 22.25 -10.58 1.61
CA PRO A 53 23.10 -9.41 1.52
C PRO A 53 23.18 -8.63 2.84
N GLU A 54 24.35 -8.10 3.18
CA GLU A 54 24.57 -7.32 4.41
C GLU A 54 23.58 -6.15 4.54
N LEU A 55 23.10 -5.57 3.44
CA LEU A 55 22.08 -4.53 3.42
C LEU A 55 20.76 -4.97 4.09
N LEU A 56 20.39 -6.24 3.96
CA LEU A 56 19.16 -6.80 4.54
C LEU A 56 19.38 -7.27 5.97
N VAL A 57 20.58 -7.78 6.29
CA VAL A 57 20.94 -8.28 7.62
C VAL A 57 21.24 -7.12 8.60
N ALA A 58 21.94 -6.10 8.11
CA ALA A 58 22.45 -4.98 8.87
C ALA A 58 22.14 -3.67 8.13
N PRO A 59 20.85 -3.27 8.06
CA PRO A 59 20.48 -2.15 7.23
C PRO A 59 21.10 -0.86 7.77
N PRO A 60 21.65 0.01 6.91
CA PRO A 60 22.37 1.21 7.33
C PRO A 60 21.48 2.18 8.13
N TRP A 61 20.16 2.15 7.92
CA TRP A 61 19.17 2.94 8.68
C TRP A 61 18.89 2.42 10.09
N VAL A 62 19.26 1.17 10.40
CA VAL A 62 19.11 0.59 11.74
C VAL A 62 20.32 0.94 12.63
N ILE A 63 21.50 1.06 12.03
CA ILE A 63 22.78 1.15 12.76
C ILE A 63 23.23 2.61 12.95
N ASN A 64 22.82 3.52 12.07
CA ASN A 64 23.26 4.92 12.14
C ASN A 64 22.26 5.85 12.86
N LYS A 65 22.46 6.03 14.17
CA LYS A 65 21.91 7.16 14.94
C LYS A 65 22.61 8.51 14.63
N LYS A 66 23.57 8.52 13.71
CA LYS A 66 24.25 9.73 13.22
C LYS A 66 23.69 10.05 11.83
N LYS A 67 23.40 11.32 11.54
CA LYS A 67 23.03 11.79 10.19
C LYS A 67 24.15 11.41 9.22
N ASN A 68 24.04 10.25 8.59
CA ASN A 68 24.95 9.85 7.55
C ASN A 68 24.32 10.25 6.22
N VAL A 69 25.16 10.85 5.39
CA VAL A 69 24.87 11.13 3.99
C VAL A 69 24.36 9.83 3.38
N ILE A 70 23.15 9.88 2.82
CA ILE A 70 22.52 8.73 2.18
C ILE A 70 23.48 8.24 1.09
N PRO A 71 23.90 6.96 1.11
CA PRO A 71 24.71 6.44 0.01
C PRO A 71 23.86 6.54 -1.26
N VAL A 72 24.31 7.38 -2.19
CA VAL A 72 23.66 7.57 -3.48
C VAL A 72 23.85 6.28 -4.26
N PHE A 73 22.77 5.53 -4.41
CA PHE A 73 22.75 4.32 -5.21
C PHE A 73 22.67 4.73 -6.68
N ASP A 74 23.82 4.76 -7.34
CA ASP A 74 23.93 5.16 -8.74
C ASP A 74 23.54 3.98 -9.64
N LEU A 75 22.25 3.90 -9.95
CA LEU A 75 21.74 2.92 -10.91
C LEU A 75 22.10 3.39 -12.32
N PRO A 76 22.69 2.51 -13.17
CA PRO A 76 22.86 2.85 -14.57
C PRO A 76 21.49 3.16 -15.16
N VAL A 77 21.36 4.33 -15.76
CA VAL A 77 20.15 4.69 -16.51
C VAL A 77 20.06 3.75 -17.69
N LEU A 78 19.13 2.80 -17.63
CA LEU A 78 18.79 1.95 -18.77
C LEU A 78 18.02 2.84 -19.76
N PRO A 79 18.56 3.12 -20.96
CA PRO A 79 17.86 3.92 -21.94
C PRO A 79 16.65 3.12 -22.44
N ILE A 80 15.46 3.52 -22.00
CA ILE A 80 14.21 3.02 -22.55
C ILE A 80 13.87 3.93 -23.74
N PRO A 81 13.67 3.39 -24.96
CA PRO A 81 13.20 4.20 -26.07
C PRO A 81 11.84 4.80 -25.70
N ALA A 82 11.72 6.12 -25.80
CA ALA A 82 10.42 6.77 -25.66
C ALA A 82 9.50 6.23 -26.76
N VAL A 83 8.36 5.68 -26.37
CA VAL A 83 7.31 5.29 -27.31
C VAL A 83 6.62 6.59 -27.77
N THR A 84 7.21 7.25 -28.77
CA THR A 84 6.63 8.46 -29.39
C THR A 84 5.58 8.12 -30.44
N ASP A 85 5.60 6.88 -30.95
CA ASP A 85 4.62 6.42 -31.93
C ASP A 85 3.36 5.95 -31.21
N ILE A 86 2.42 6.88 -31.04
CA ILE A 86 1.02 6.55 -30.80
C ILE A 86 0.56 5.75 -32.03
N THR A 87 0.51 4.43 -31.89
CA THR A 87 0.03 3.54 -32.96
C THR A 87 -1.38 3.97 -33.35
N PRO A 88 -1.81 3.89 -34.63
CA PRO A 88 -3.15 4.31 -35.06
C PRO A 88 -4.28 3.69 -34.23
N ARG A 89 -4.08 2.47 -33.70
CA ARG A 89 -4.97 1.82 -32.73
C ARG A 89 -5.14 2.60 -31.41
N ILE A 90 -4.05 3.16 -30.88
CA ILE A 90 -4.08 3.98 -29.66
C ILE A 90 -4.78 5.31 -29.98
N THR A 91 -4.52 5.91 -31.13
CA THR A 91 -5.22 7.11 -31.60
C THR A 91 -6.73 6.88 -31.73
N GLU A 92 -7.15 5.73 -32.27
CA GLU A 92 -8.56 5.32 -32.36
C GLU A 92 -9.18 5.16 -30.96
N LEU A 93 -8.54 4.43 -30.05
CA LEU A 93 -8.99 4.29 -28.65
C LEU A 93 -9.10 5.62 -27.91
N ILE A 94 -8.15 6.52 -28.15
CA ILE A 94 -8.15 7.88 -27.62
C ILE A 94 -9.30 8.69 -28.23
N SER A 95 -9.61 8.54 -29.52
CA SER A 95 -10.72 9.25 -30.17
C SER A 95 -12.09 8.85 -29.63
N HIS A 96 -12.25 7.60 -29.17
CA HIS A 96 -13.48 7.10 -28.54
C HIS A 96 -13.60 7.47 -27.06
N THR A 97 -12.50 7.92 -26.45
CA THR A 97 -12.47 8.35 -25.06
C THR A 97 -12.56 9.87 -25.05
N ASP A 98 -13.55 10.43 -24.39
CA ASP A 98 -13.67 11.89 -24.25
C ASP A 98 -12.61 12.42 -23.26
N ILE A 99 -11.35 12.46 -23.72
CA ILE A 99 -10.19 12.89 -22.94
C ILE A 99 -10.36 14.35 -22.52
N SER A 100 -10.99 15.16 -23.38
CA SER A 100 -11.36 16.54 -23.09
C SER A 100 -12.22 16.62 -21.83
N ARG A 101 -13.23 15.76 -21.68
CA ARG A 101 -14.05 15.70 -20.47
C ARG A 101 -13.26 15.41 -19.21
N PHE A 102 -12.26 14.53 -19.25
CA PHE A 102 -11.40 14.27 -18.09
C PHE A 102 -10.53 15.48 -17.73
N SER A 103 -10.02 16.20 -18.73
CA SER A 103 -9.27 17.44 -18.49
C SER A 103 -10.14 18.56 -17.90
N GLU A 104 -11.39 18.69 -18.37
CA GLU A 104 -12.35 19.67 -17.84
C GLU A 104 -12.71 19.37 -16.38
N ILE A 105 -12.94 18.10 -16.05
CA ILE A 105 -13.20 17.67 -14.67
C ILE A 105 -11.99 17.97 -13.78
N ALA A 106 -10.76 17.69 -14.24
CA ALA A 106 -9.56 17.96 -13.47
C ALA A 106 -9.39 19.46 -13.19
N GLN A 107 -9.62 20.31 -14.19
CA GLN A 107 -9.56 21.77 -14.05
C GLN A 107 -10.65 22.30 -13.12
N TYR A 108 -11.87 21.78 -13.23
CA TYR A 108 -12.97 22.15 -12.35
C TYR A 108 -12.69 21.74 -10.90
N GLN A 109 -12.19 20.53 -10.65
CA GLN A 109 -11.84 20.09 -9.30
C GLN A 109 -10.71 20.94 -8.71
N ALA A 110 -9.71 21.29 -9.51
CA ALA A 110 -8.64 22.19 -9.08
C ALA A 110 -9.15 23.59 -8.71
N SER A 111 -10.16 24.12 -9.42
CA SER A 111 -10.75 25.43 -9.10
C SER A 111 -11.67 25.43 -7.88
N GLN A 112 -12.22 24.27 -7.50
CA GLN A 112 -13.04 24.11 -6.28
C GLN A 112 -12.22 23.79 -5.03
N GLN A 113 -10.91 23.57 -5.15
CA GLN A 113 -10.07 23.35 -3.97
C GLN A 113 -9.91 24.66 -3.19
N THR A 114 -10.54 24.72 -2.03
CA THR A 114 -10.27 25.78 -1.05
C THR A 114 -8.83 25.62 -0.56
N LEU A 115 -8.00 26.65 -0.76
CA LEU A 115 -6.64 26.65 -0.25
C LEU A 115 -6.69 26.70 1.28
N PHE A 116 -5.70 26.09 1.95
CA PHE A 116 -5.60 26.10 3.41
C PHE A 116 -5.56 27.53 4.01
N THR A 117 -5.21 28.54 3.20
CA THR A 117 -5.21 29.95 3.56
C THR A 117 -6.61 30.58 3.61
N ASP A 118 -7.60 30.00 2.95
CA ASP A 118 -8.95 30.55 2.83
C ASP A 118 -9.93 29.92 3.85
N LEU A 119 -9.43 29.01 4.69
CA LEU A 119 -10.19 28.42 5.78
C LEU A 119 -10.37 29.45 6.91
N PRO A 120 -11.59 29.59 7.47
CA PRO A 120 -11.80 30.47 8.61
C PRO A 120 -10.97 30.01 9.80
N LEU A 121 -10.38 30.97 10.52
CA LEU A 121 -9.63 30.70 11.74
C LEU A 121 -10.58 30.05 12.76
N ILE A 122 -10.27 28.83 13.19
CA ILE A 122 -11.05 28.14 14.22
C ILE A 122 -10.83 28.90 15.54
N GLU A 123 -11.83 29.66 15.99
CA GLU A 123 -11.86 30.22 17.33
C GLU A 123 -11.96 29.06 18.35
N LYS A 124 -11.03 29.04 19.32
CA LYS A 124 -10.89 27.98 20.33
C LYS A 124 -11.95 28.10 21.44
N GLU A 125 -13.22 28.15 21.10
CA GLU A 125 -14.28 28.41 22.09
C GLU A 125 -15.34 27.31 22.12
N VAL A 126 -14.91 26.07 22.39
CA VAL A 126 -15.81 25.00 22.88
C VAL A 126 -15.06 24.10 23.87
N MET A 127 -14.59 24.67 24.98
CA MET A 127 -14.12 23.92 26.16
C MET A 127 -14.80 24.47 27.43
N HIS A 128 -16.12 24.58 27.40
CA HIS A 128 -16.91 24.85 28.60
C HIS A 128 -18.26 24.13 28.53
N LEU A 129 -18.24 22.80 28.41
CA LEU A 129 -19.43 22.01 28.73
C LEU A 129 -19.10 20.58 29.15
N ILE A 130 -18.13 20.39 30.04
CA ILE A 130 -18.08 19.17 30.87
C ILE A 130 -17.49 19.57 32.24
N SER A 131 -18.35 19.98 33.16
CA SER A 131 -18.12 19.87 34.62
C SER A 131 -19.43 19.54 35.29
#